data_AF-A0AAV2Q976-F1
#
_entry.id   AF-A0AAV2Q976-F1
#
_cell.length_a   1.000
_cell.length_b   1.000
_cell.length_c   1.000
_cell.angle_alpha   90.00
_cell.angle_beta   90.00
_cell.angle_gamma   90.00
#
_symmetry.space_group_name_H-M   'P 1'
#
loop_
_entity.id
_entity.type
_entity.pdbx_description
1 polymer ?
#
loop_
_entity_poly.entity_id
_entity_poly.type
_entity_poly.pdbx_seq_one_letter_code
_entity_poly.pdbx_strand_id
1 'polypeptide(L)'
;QAILRSTMRDLKESVGNTARGSLVGIAMEEHTEGLGYAEYQRSQCLPLYTLLKAIGKDHVDLISLDVEGAEMGVLKSLPWHKMTVDVWMIEHRSINQEGNLFNQLDQNFI
;
A
#
# COMPACT_ATOMS: atom_id res chain seq x y z
N GLN A 1 10.77 -18.68 -0.09
CA GLN A 1 9.96 -18.68 -1.33
C GLN A 1 8.53 -19.21 -1.15
N ALA A 2 8.15 -19.84 -0.03
CA ALA A 2 6.78 -20.33 0.20
C ALA A 2 5.76 -19.21 0.50
N ILE A 3 6.16 -18.20 1.29
CA ILE A 3 5.30 -17.08 1.71
C ILE A 3 4.81 -16.26 0.51
N LEU A 4 5.71 -15.92 -0.43
CA LEU A 4 5.32 -15.22 -1.66
C LEU A 4 4.25 -15.99 -2.46
N ARG A 5 4.29 -17.33 -2.44
CA ARG A 5 3.31 -18.16 -3.14
C ARG A 5 1.96 -18.22 -2.43
N SER A 6 1.93 -18.17 -1.08
CA SER A 6 0.66 -18.05 -0.34
C SER A 6 0.07 -16.67 -0.53
N THR A 7 0.85 -15.59 -0.37
CA THR A 7 0.40 -14.21 -0.64
C THR A 7 -0.15 -14.07 -2.06
N MET A 8 0.52 -14.65 -3.06
CA MET A 8 0.02 -14.65 -4.44
C MET A 8 -1.24 -15.49 -4.67
N ARG A 9 -1.50 -16.51 -3.84
CA ARG A 9 -2.74 -17.28 -3.88
C ARG A 9 -3.88 -16.46 -3.27
N ASP A 10 -3.64 -15.86 -2.11
CA ASP A 10 -4.62 -15.03 -1.39
C ASP A 10 -5.04 -13.81 -2.23
N LEU A 11 -4.08 -13.20 -2.95
CA LEU A 11 -4.34 -12.13 -3.92
C LEU A 11 -5.24 -12.59 -5.08
N LYS A 12 -5.00 -13.78 -5.64
CA LYS A 12 -5.81 -14.30 -6.74
C LYS A 12 -7.24 -14.60 -6.29
N GLU A 13 -7.43 -15.09 -5.07
CA GLU A 13 -8.76 -15.34 -4.50
C GLU A 13 -9.52 -14.04 -4.23
N SER A 14 -8.85 -13.03 -3.65
CA SER A 14 -9.45 -11.69 -3.42
C SER A 14 -9.87 -11.00 -4.72
N VAL A 15 -9.01 -11.06 -5.76
CA VAL A 15 -9.28 -10.43 -7.06
C VAL A 15 -10.34 -11.18 -7.87
N GLY A 16 -10.41 -12.51 -7.77
CA GLY A 16 -11.36 -13.35 -8.52
C GLY A 16 -12.84 -13.01 -8.26
N ASN A 17 -13.15 -12.41 -7.11
CA ASN A 17 -14.50 -11.99 -6.75
C ASN A 17 -14.85 -10.54 -7.09
N THR A 18 -13.92 -9.74 -7.63
CA THR A 18 -14.15 -8.30 -7.78
C THR A 18 -14.63 -7.91 -9.19
N ALA A 19 -15.93 -7.65 -9.31
CA ALA A 19 -16.53 -7.05 -10.50
C ALA A 19 -16.19 -5.55 -10.60
N ARG A 20 -15.94 -5.07 -11.83
CA ARG A 20 -15.77 -3.67 -12.27
C ARG A 20 -15.97 -2.59 -11.17
N GLY A 21 -14.86 -2.09 -10.61
CA GLY A 21 -14.83 -1.03 -9.57
C GLY A 21 -14.02 -1.46 -8.34
N SER A 22 -12.80 -1.94 -8.54
CA SER A 22 -12.14 -2.90 -7.63
C SER A 22 -11.38 -2.21 -6.50
N LEU A 23 -11.96 -2.10 -5.31
CA LEU A 23 -11.23 -1.78 -4.08
C LEU A 23 -10.44 -3.02 -3.64
N VAL A 24 -9.11 -2.99 -3.72
CA VAL A 24 -8.25 -4.08 -3.25
C VAL A 24 -7.69 -3.72 -1.87
N GLY A 25 -8.18 -4.39 -0.83
CA GLY A 25 -7.59 -4.32 0.51
C GLY A 25 -6.52 -5.39 0.70
N ILE A 26 -5.30 -5.00 1.04
CA ILE A 26 -4.18 -5.92 1.32
C ILE A 26 -3.77 -5.70 2.77
N ALA A 27 -4.17 -6.60 3.65
CA ALA A 27 -3.62 -6.73 4.99
C ALA A 27 -2.85 -8.06 5.05
N MET A 28 -1.56 -8.00 5.38
CA MET A 28 -0.71 -9.17 5.60
C MET A 28 -0.39 -9.24 7.09
N GLU A 29 -1.06 -10.12 7.82
CA GLU A 29 -0.78 -10.36 9.25
C GLU A 29 -0.18 -11.75 9.45
N GLU A 30 0.97 -11.82 10.12
CA GLU A 30 1.59 -13.05 10.62
C GLU A 30 1.39 -13.13 12.15
N HIS A 31 0.36 -13.82 12.62
CA HIS A 31 0.08 -13.90 14.06
C HIS A 31 1.24 -14.54 14.86
N THR A 32 1.91 -13.76 15.71
CA THR A 32 2.62 -14.26 16.90
C THR A 32 1.86 -13.83 18.15
N GLU A 33 1.40 -14.80 18.94
CA GLU A 33 0.74 -14.55 20.22
C GLU A 33 1.80 -14.19 21.28
N GLY A 34 1.86 -12.92 21.69
CA GLY A 34 2.78 -12.45 22.73
C GLY A 34 2.13 -11.51 23.74
N LEU A 35 2.58 -11.63 24.99
CA LEU A 35 2.01 -11.05 26.21
C LEU A 35 2.08 -9.51 26.23
N GLY A 36 0.97 -8.79 26.04
CA GLY A 36 0.61 -7.49 26.67
C GLY A 36 1.55 -6.27 26.61
N TYR A 37 2.75 -6.39 26.05
CA TYR A 37 3.65 -5.28 25.71
C TYR A 37 3.46 -4.95 24.23
N ALA A 38 3.70 -3.70 23.82
CA ALA A 38 3.63 -3.32 22.41
C ALA A 38 4.62 -4.17 21.60
N GLU A 39 4.12 -5.24 20.99
CA GLU A 39 4.91 -6.19 20.23
C GLU A 39 5.10 -5.63 18.84
N TYR A 40 6.34 -5.28 18.52
CA TYR A 40 6.69 -4.85 17.16
C TYR A 40 6.74 -6.09 16.27
N GLN A 41 5.69 -6.28 15.49
CA GLN A 41 5.65 -7.34 14.51
C GLN A 41 6.40 -6.93 13.23
N ARG A 42 7.33 -7.76 12.78
CA ARG A 42 7.95 -7.58 11.46
C ARG A 42 6.95 -7.96 10.39
N SER A 43 6.56 -6.97 9.58
CA SER A 43 5.74 -7.21 8.39
C SER A 43 6.63 -7.37 7.16
N GLN A 44 6.22 -8.25 6.24
CA GLN A 44 6.83 -8.33 4.92
C GLN A 44 6.22 -7.26 4.01
N CYS A 45 7.04 -6.28 3.60
CA CYS A 45 6.61 -5.24 2.66
C CYS A 45 7.03 -5.60 1.22
N LEU A 46 6.08 -5.51 0.28
CA LEU A 46 6.32 -5.67 -1.15
C LEU A 46 5.91 -4.39 -1.88
N PRO A 47 6.60 -3.98 -2.96
CA PRO A 47 6.18 -2.83 -3.75
C PRO A 47 4.77 -3.05 -4.31
N LEU A 48 3.88 -2.06 -4.15
CA LEU A 48 2.49 -2.13 -4.62
C LEU A 48 2.41 -2.52 -6.10
N TYR A 49 3.27 -1.95 -6.94
CA TYR A 49 3.31 -2.27 -8.37
C TYR A 49 3.58 -3.76 -8.64
N THR A 50 4.40 -4.43 -7.83
CA THR A 50 4.64 -5.88 -7.95
C THR A 50 3.36 -6.67 -7.73
N LEU A 51 2.56 -6.27 -6.75
CA LEU A 51 1.28 -6.90 -6.42
C LEU A 51 0.26 -6.66 -7.54
N LEU A 52 0.16 -5.42 -8.04
CA LEU A 52 -0.72 -5.07 -9.18
C LEU A 52 -0.36 -5.86 -10.44
N LYS A 53 0.92 -5.98 -10.77
CA LYS A 53 1.36 -6.78 -11.93
C LYS A 53 1.08 -8.27 -11.76
N ALA A 54 1.20 -8.81 -10.54
CA ALA A 54 0.88 -10.20 -10.27
C ALA A 54 -0.60 -10.54 -10.54
N ILE A 55 -1.50 -9.55 -10.41
CA ILE A 55 -2.93 -9.68 -10.68
C ILE A 55 -3.34 -9.12 -12.05
N GLY A 56 -2.37 -8.77 -12.91
CA GLY A 56 -2.63 -8.29 -14.26
C GLY A 56 -3.26 -6.89 -14.32
N LYS A 57 -3.05 -6.05 -13.30
CA LYS A 57 -3.56 -4.68 -13.23
C LYS A 57 -2.44 -3.66 -13.37
N ASP A 58 -2.74 -2.57 -14.04
CA ASP A 58 -1.92 -1.36 -14.20
C ASP A 58 -2.71 -0.07 -13.88
N HIS A 59 -4.01 -0.20 -13.61
CA HIS A 59 -4.91 0.88 -13.25
C HIS A 59 -5.66 0.52 -11.96
N VAL A 60 -5.82 1.51 -11.06
CA VAL A 60 -6.57 1.39 -9.81
C VAL A 60 -7.48 2.62 -9.65
N ASP A 61 -8.78 2.42 -9.41
CA ASP A 61 -9.72 3.54 -9.31
C ASP A 61 -9.48 4.38 -8.03
N LEU A 62 -9.16 3.72 -6.91
CA LEU A 62 -8.98 4.36 -5.60
C LEU A 62 -7.90 3.67 -4.78
N ILE A 63 -6.98 4.45 -4.23
CA ILE A 63 -6.03 3.99 -3.21
C ILE A 63 -6.23 4.80 -1.93
N SER A 64 -6.42 4.09 -0.81
CA SER A 64 -6.33 4.66 0.53
C SER A 64 -4.98 4.25 1.14
N LEU A 65 -4.15 5.24 1.45
CA LEU A 65 -2.81 5.07 2.00
C LEU A 65 -2.80 5.55 3.45
N ASP A 66 -2.68 4.59 4.36
CA ASP A 66 -2.60 4.79 5.81
C ASP A 66 -1.52 3.83 6.32
N VAL A 67 -0.31 4.35 6.53
CA VAL A 67 0.89 3.56 6.87
C VAL A 67 1.64 4.17 8.06
N GLU A 68 0.88 4.82 8.95
CA GLU A 68 1.33 5.28 10.27
C GLU A 68 2.60 6.16 10.23
N GLY A 69 2.71 7.05 9.22
CA GLY A 69 3.78 8.03 9.07
C GLY A 69 4.83 7.70 8.00
N ALA A 70 4.66 6.62 7.24
CA ALA A 70 5.57 6.21 6.17
C ALA A 70 5.08 6.59 4.76
N GLU A 71 4.06 7.46 4.64
CA GLU A 71 3.32 7.69 3.39
C GLU A 71 4.23 8.19 2.27
N MET A 72 5.10 9.17 2.56
CA MET A 72 6.00 9.72 1.55
C MET A 72 7.04 8.70 1.07
N GLY A 73 7.45 7.76 1.92
CA GLY A 73 8.31 6.65 1.54
C GLY A 73 7.63 5.75 0.52
N VAL A 74 6.35 5.44 0.73
CA VAL A 74 5.52 4.67 -0.21
C VAL A 74 5.38 5.44 -1.52
N LEU A 75 4.96 6.71 -1.49
CA LEU A 75 4.74 7.53 -2.70
C LEU A 75 6.00 7.67 -3.55
N LYS A 76 7.17 7.88 -2.94
CA LYS A 76 8.46 7.95 -3.66
C LYS A 76 8.87 6.63 -4.31
N SER A 77 8.39 5.50 -3.80
CA SER A 77 8.71 4.16 -4.35
C SER A 77 7.86 3.78 -5.56
N LEU A 78 6.78 4.52 -5.84
CA LEU A 78 5.83 4.17 -6.88
C LEU A 78 6.38 4.44 -8.29
N PRO A 79 6.21 3.49 -9.23
CA PRO A 79 6.58 3.70 -10.62
C PRO A 79 5.45 4.43 -11.37
N TRP A 80 5.34 5.74 -11.17
CA TRP A 80 4.27 6.60 -11.71
C TRP A 80 4.05 6.48 -13.23
N HIS A 81 5.06 6.09 -14.00
CA HIS A 81 4.95 5.89 -15.44
C HIS A 81 4.43 4.51 -15.86
N LYS A 82 4.28 3.58 -14.91
CA LYS A 82 3.89 2.19 -15.18
C LYS A 82 2.51 1.82 -14.65
N MET A 83 1.90 2.69 -13.85
CA MET A 83 0.55 2.50 -13.32
C MET A 83 -0.18 3.83 -13.21
N THR A 84 -1.50 3.77 -13.25
CA THR A 84 -2.37 4.94 -13.11
C THR A 84 -3.34 4.74 -11.96
N VAL A 85 -3.70 5.84 -11.31
CA VAL A 85 -4.63 5.84 -10.19
C VAL A 85 -5.48 7.09 -10.28
N ASP A 86 -6.81 6.94 -10.23
CA ASP A 86 -7.73 8.07 -10.40
C ASP A 86 -7.82 8.91 -9.12
N VAL A 87 -7.92 8.26 -7.96
CA VAL A 87 -8.07 8.96 -6.67
C VAL A 87 -7.10 8.40 -5.62
N TRP A 88 -6.41 9.31 -4.94
CA TRP A 88 -5.59 9.02 -3.76
C TRP A 88 -6.22 9.63 -2.52
N MET A 89 -6.43 8.79 -1.50
CA MET A 89 -6.70 9.20 -0.14
C MET A 89 -5.44 8.89 0.67
N ILE A 90 -4.79 9.92 1.21
CA ILE A 90 -3.52 9.76 1.94
C ILE A 90 -3.71 10.27 3.36
N GLU A 91 -3.43 9.44 4.35
CA GLU A 91 -3.35 9.85 5.75
C GLU A 91 -2.23 10.88 5.90
N HIS A 92 -2.52 11.99 6.58
CA HIS A 92 -1.52 13.01 6.86
C HIS A 92 -1.40 13.21 8.36
N ARG A 93 -0.32 12.69 8.95
CA ARG A 93 0.04 13.00 10.34
C ARG A 93 0.82 14.31 10.40
N SER A 94 0.15 15.40 10.79
CA SER A 94 0.81 16.68 11.09
C SER A 94 1.38 16.67 12.50
N ILE A 95 2.64 16.29 12.64
CA ILE A 95 3.40 16.40 13.90
C ILE A 95 4.29 17.65 13.79
N ASN A 96 3.80 18.80 14.26
CA ASN A 96 4.51 20.07 14.57
C ASN A 96 6.00 20.22 14.14
N GLN A 97 6.37 20.01 12.87
CA GLN A 97 7.74 20.19 12.37
C GLN A 97 7.77 20.67 10.93
N GLU A 98 8.70 21.56 10.66
CA GLU A 98 9.03 22.20 9.38
C GLU A 98 9.24 21.16 8.27
N GLY A 99 8.21 20.95 7.45
CA GLY A 99 8.27 20.02 6.33
C GLY A 99 6.92 19.42 5.97
N ASN A 100 5.92 20.28 5.74
CA ASN A 100 4.56 19.84 5.39
C ASN A 100 4.60 18.89 4.19
N LEU A 101 3.95 17.73 4.32
CA LEU A 101 3.70 16.79 3.19
C LEU A 101 3.05 17.52 2.01
N PHE A 102 2.14 18.47 2.28
CA PHE A 102 1.57 19.36 1.27
C PHE A 102 2.64 20.07 0.44
N ASN A 103 3.68 20.63 1.07
CA ASN A 103 4.76 21.30 0.35
C ASN A 103 5.62 20.33 -0.48
N GLN A 104 5.71 19.05 -0.09
CA GLN A 104 6.49 18.04 -0.80
C GLN A 104 5.71 17.38 -1.94
N LEU A 105 4.39 17.30 -1.82
CA LEU A 105 3.51 16.82 -2.90
C LEU A 105 3.41 17.87 -4.00
N ASP A 106 3.24 19.16 -3.66
CA ASP A 106 3.19 20.25 -4.63
C ASP A 106 4.49 20.38 -5.46
N GLN A 107 5.65 20.07 -4.88
CA GLN A 107 6.93 20.19 -5.58
C GLN A 107 7.27 19.01 -6.51
N ASN A 108 6.56 17.88 -6.42
CA ASN A 108 6.91 16.66 -7.16
C ASN A 108 5.80 16.14 -8.07
N PHE A 109 4.57 16.67 -7.99
CA PHE A 109 3.40 16.06 -8.64
C PHE A 109 2.52 17.01 -9.47
N ILE A 110 2.76 18.34 -9.45
CA ILE A 110 2.03 19.32 -10.29
C ILE A 110 2.98 19.93 -11.33
#